data_AF-K2EK46-F1
#
_entry.id   AF-K2EK46-F1
#
_cell.length_a   1.000
_cell.length_b   1.000
_cell.length_c   1.000
_cell.angle_alpha   90.00
_cell.angle_beta   90.00
_cell.angle_gamma   90.00
#
_symmetry.space_group_name_H-M   'P 1'
#
loop_
_entity.id
_entity.type
_entity.pdbx_description
1 polymer ?
#
loop_
_entity_poly.entity_id
_entity_poly.type
_entity_poly.pdbx_seq_one_letter_code
_entity_poly.pdbx_strand_id
1 'polypeptide(L)'
;MLYVIGYTILFSVVTVVSILLTGSRSFINGSDMTPMGIIKLVLDWHFLLGAGFAFVARLSFIMINNSLLKMPEYAATSTTITAFITSIAMVFVVLANYIFLGERINLAQGTGAFIILVGMFIMTR
;
A
#
# COMPACT_ATOMS: atom_id res chain seq x y z
N MET A 1 17.09 13.33 -3.22
CA MET A 1 15.65 13.69 -3.25
C MET A 1 14.91 13.09 -4.44
N LEU A 2 15.32 13.33 -5.69
CA LEU A 2 14.58 12.86 -6.88
C LEU A 2 14.36 11.33 -6.93
N TYR A 3 15.35 10.54 -6.50
CA TYR A 3 15.22 9.09 -6.34
C TYR A 3 14.19 8.66 -5.29
N VAL A 4 14.10 9.38 -4.16
CA VAL A 4 13.13 9.09 -3.08
C VAL A 4 11.70 9.36 -3.57
N ILE A 5 11.50 10.45 -4.30
CA ILE A 5 10.21 10.78 -4.93
C ILE A 5 9.84 9.70 -5.95
N GLY A 6 10.78 9.30 -6.81
CA GLY A 6 10.57 8.22 -7.79
C GLY A 6 10.15 6.90 -7.14
N TYR A 7 10.87 6.45 -6.10
CA TYR A 7 10.50 5.24 -5.38
C TYR A 7 9.19 5.36 -4.62
N THR A 8 8.83 6.55 -4.13
CA THR A 8 7.56 6.81 -3.44
C THR A 8 6.36 6.68 -4.39
N ILE A 9 6.48 7.26 -5.59
CA ILE A 9 5.45 7.14 -6.63
C ILE A 9 5.32 5.67 -7.05
N LEU A 10 6.44 5.01 -7.33
CA LEU A 10 6.46 3.60 -7.72
C LEU A 10 5.83 2.72 -6.63
N PHE A 11 6.22 2.92 -5.36
CA PHE A 11 5.63 2.23 -4.21
C PHE A 11 4.11 2.42 -4.16
N SER A 12 3.63 3.65 -4.30
CA SER A 12 2.20 3.96 -4.21
C SER A 12 1.41 3.31 -5.34
N VAL A 13 1.87 3.43 -6.59
CA VAL A 13 1.21 2.84 -7.77
C VAL A 13 1.17 1.32 -7.65
N VAL A 14 2.32 0.69 -7.35
CA VAL A 14 2.44 -0.76 -7.22
C VAL A 14 1.55 -1.29 -6.10
N THR A 15 1.47 -0.57 -4.97
CA THR A 15 0.60 -0.95 -3.84
C THR A 15 -0.87 -0.87 -4.23
N VAL A 16 -1.30 0.21 -4.89
CA VAL A 16 -2.69 0.36 -5.34
C VAL A 16 -3.06 -0.75 -6.34
N VAL A 17 -2.21 -1.00 -7.34
CA VAL A 17 -2.45 -2.04 -8.35
C VAL A 17 -2.54 -3.43 -7.71
N SER A 18 -1.65 -3.75 -6.77
CA SER A 18 -1.69 -5.01 -6.02
C SER A 18 -3.03 -5.21 -5.30
N ILE A 19 -3.53 -4.17 -4.62
CA ILE A 19 -4.77 -4.23 -3.85
C ILE A 19 -5.99 -4.31 -4.76
N LEU A 20 -5.99 -3.59 -5.88
CA LEU A 20 -7.10 -3.67 -6.85
C LEU A 20 -7.22 -5.06 -7.47
N LEU A 21 -6.09 -5.69 -7.80
CA LEU A 21 -6.08 -7.03 -8.39
C LEU A 21 -6.52 -8.11 -7.38
N THR A 22 -6.03 -8.01 -6.14
CA THR A 22 -6.34 -8.99 -5.08
C THR A 22 -7.70 -8.77 -4.41
N GLY A 23 -8.19 -7.53 -4.39
CA GLY A 23 -9.45 -7.13 -3.76
C GLY A 23 -10.69 -7.28 -4.64
N SER A 24 -10.56 -7.73 -5.90
CA SER A 24 -11.72 -7.87 -6.79
C SER A 24 -12.76 -8.84 -6.19
N ARG A 25 -14.00 -8.37 -6.01
CA ARG A 25 -15.07 -9.17 -5.36
C ARG A 25 -15.39 -10.47 -6.10
N SER A 26 -15.14 -10.50 -7.41
CA SER A 26 -15.23 -11.72 -8.22
C SER A 26 -14.26 -12.81 -7.76
N PHE A 27 -13.16 -12.42 -7.15
CA PHE A 27 -12.11 -13.31 -6.65
C PHE A 27 -12.43 -13.84 -5.25
N ILE A 28 -12.95 -12.97 -4.38
CA ILE A 28 -13.26 -13.28 -2.97
C ILE A 28 -14.58 -14.06 -2.84
N ASN A 29 -15.60 -13.77 -3.65
CA ASN A 29 -16.90 -14.46 -3.58
C ASN A 29 -16.98 -15.74 -4.43
N GLY A 30 -16.04 -15.95 -5.36
CA GLY A 30 -16.12 -17.05 -6.34
C GLY A 30 -15.53 -18.38 -5.86
N SER A 31 -14.81 -18.40 -4.74
CA SER A 31 -14.18 -19.61 -4.22
C SER A 31 -14.71 -19.90 -2.82
N ASP A 32 -15.54 -20.93 -2.70
CA ASP A 32 -15.82 -21.56 -1.42
C ASP A 32 -14.47 -21.80 -0.74
N MET A 33 -14.31 -21.34 0.51
CA MET A 33 -13.09 -21.44 1.34
C MET A 33 -12.74 -22.90 1.72
N THR A 34 -12.87 -23.80 0.76
CA THR A 34 -12.37 -25.16 0.80
C THR A 34 -10.87 -25.15 0.54
N PRO A 35 -10.11 -26.11 1.09
CA PRO A 35 -8.66 -26.22 0.87
C PRO A 35 -8.28 -26.24 -0.63
N MET A 36 -9.14 -26.82 -1.47
CA MET A 36 -8.96 -26.86 -2.93
C MET A 36 -9.20 -25.49 -3.60
N GLY A 37 -10.15 -24.70 -3.07
CA GLY A 37 -10.38 -23.32 -3.49
C GLY A 37 -9.19 -22.41 -3.18
N ILE A 38 -8.55 -22.58 -2.02
CA ILE A 38 -7.35 -21.83 -1.63
C ILE A 38 -6.19 -22.10 -2.59
N ILE A 39 -5.96 -23.35 -2.99
CA ILE A 39 -4.88 -23.70 -3.94
C ILE A 39 -5.14 -23.07 -5.32
N LYS A 40 -6.39 -23.13 -5.81
CA LYS A 40 -6.76 -22.45 -7.06
C LYS A 40 -6.60 -20.95 -6.96
N LEU A 41 -6.93 -20.35 -5.81
CA LEU A 41 -6.79 -18.93 -5.55
C LEU A 41 -5.32 -18.50 -5.57
N VAL A 42 -4.42 -19.26 -4.93
CA VAL A 42 -2.98 -18.96 -4.93
C VAL A 42 -2.34 -19.12 -6.32
N LEU A 43 -2.87 -20.02 -7.14
CA LEU A 43 -2.39 -20.25 -8.50
C LEU A 43 -3.08 -19.38 -9.56
N ASP A 44 -4.04 -18.54 -9.19
CA ASP A 44 -4.67 -17.65 -10.15
C ASP A 44 -3.71 -16.53 -10.59
N TRP A 45 -3.80 -16.16 -11.86
CA TRP A 45 -2.98 -15.11 -12.43
C TRP A 45 -3.16 -13.75 -11.75
N HIS A 46 -4.39 -13.40 -11.34
CA HIS A 46 -4.66 -12.14 -10.64
C HIS A 46 -3.99 -12.10 -9.27
N PHE A 47 -3.98 -13.23 -8.55
CA PHE A 47 -3.32 -13.35 -7.26
C PHE A 47 -1.80 -13.33 -7.40
N LEU A 48 -1.23 -14.11 -8.34
CA LEU A 48 0.21 -14.14 -8.60
C LEU A 48 0.75 -12.77 -9.02
N LEU A 49 0.03 -12.09 -9.92
CA LEU A 49 0.40 -10.76 -10.39
C LEU A 49 0.26 -9.76 -9.24
N GLY A 50 -0.85 -9.79 -8.48
CA GLY A 50 -1.04 -8.99 -7.28
C GLY A 50 0.04 -9.19 -6.21
N ALA A 51 0.45 -10.44 -5.96
CA ALA A 51 1.52 -10.79 -5.05
C ALA A 51 2.89 -10.30 -5.56
N GLY A 52 3.13 -10.37 -6.88
CA GLY A 52 4.30 -9.78 -7.51
C GLY A 52 4.38 -8.26 -7.29
N PHE A 53 3.27 -7.53 -7.48
CA PHE A 53 3.22 -6.11 -7.14
C PHE A 53 3.43 -5.88 -5.62
N ALA A 54 2.81 -6.67 -4.74
CA ALA A 54 3.03 -6.55 -3.29
C ALA A 54 4.51 -6.72 -2.90
N PHE A 55 5.21 -7.64 -3.56
CA PHE A 55 6.64 -7.86 -3.37
C PHE A 55 7.47 -6.66 -3.84
N VAL A 56 7.16 -6.10 -5.02
CA VAL A 56 7.83 -4.89 -5.54
C VAL A 56 7.58 -3.68 -4.62
N ALA A 57 6.38 -3.55 -4.05
CA ALA A 57 6.10 -2.51 -3.06
C ALA A 57 6.98 -2.66 -1.83
N ARG A 58 7.15 -3.90 -1.31
CA ARG A 58 8.05 -4.17 -0.19
C ARG A 58 9.51 -3.85 -0.52
N LEU A 59 9.99 -4.18 -1.71
CA LEU A 59 11.33 -3.79 -2.16
C LEU A 59 11.49 -2.27 -2.24
N SER A 60 10.51 -1.57 -2.81
CA SER A 60 10.51 -0.11 -2.93
C SER A 60 10.56 0.57 -1.56
N PHE A 61 9.81 0.04 -0.58
CA PHE A 61 9.85 0.53 0.80
C PHE A 61 11.25 0.42 1.42
N ILE A 62 11.94 -0.70 1.21
CA ILE A 62 13.33 -0.88 1.68
C ILE A 62 14.27 0.10 0.97
N MET A 63 14.09 0.30 -0.34
CA MET A 63 14.92 1.23 -1.12
C MET A 63 14.71 2.69 -0.71
N ILE A 64 13.47 3.10 -0.34
CA ILE A 64 13.17 4.42 0.21
C ILE A 64 13.90 4.62 1.54
N ASN A 65 13.77 3.68 2.48
CA ASN A 65 14.46 3.75 3.77
C ASN A 65 15.98 3.82 3.60
N ASN A 66 16.54 2.95 2.76
CA ASN A 66 17.99 2.92 2.49
C ASN A 66 18.47 4.23 1.86
N SER A 67 17.67 4.81 0.95
CA SER A 67 18.00 6.09 0.33
C SER A 67 17.96 7.25 1.34
N LEU A 68 17.01 7.22 2.28
CA LEU A 68 16.91 8.21 3.36
C LEU A 68 18.04 8.07 4.40
N LEU A 69 18.43 6.84 4.73
CA LEU A 69 19.57 6.56 5.63
C LEU A 69 20.91 7.07 5.07
N LYS A 70 21.07 7.10 3.74
CA LYS A 70 22.26 7.64 3.08
C LYS A 70 22.34 9.16 3.09
N MET A 71 21.28 9.86 3.51
CA MET A 71 21.26 11.32 3.60
C MET A 71 21.45 11.73 5.08
N PRO A 72 22.56 12.38 5.45
CA PRO A 72 22.90 12.64 6.86
C PRO A 72 21.87 13.51 7.59
N GLU A 73 21.14 14.38 6.89
CA GLU A 73 20.04 15.19 7.45
C GLU A 73 18.76 14.38 7.76
N TYR A 74 18.56 13.22 7.10
CA TYR A 74 17.32 12.43 7.18
C TYR A 74 17.54 11.03 7.75
N ALA A 75 18.78 10.65 8.08
CA ALA A 75 19.10 9.31 8.56
C ALA A 75 18.40 8.99 9.89
N ALA A 76 18.33 9.97 10.80
CA ALA A 76 17.68 9.83 12.11
C ALA A 76 16.15 9.70 12.04
N THR A 77 15.52 10.23 10.99
CA THR A 77 14.06 10.24 10.78
C THR A 77 13.62 9.41 9.55
N SER A 78 14.53 8.60 8.99
CA SER A 78 14.31 7.83 7.76
C SER A 78 13.09 6.90 7.82
N THR A 79 12.92 6.22 8.94
CA THR A 79 11.76 5.36 9.22
C THR A 79 10.47 6.17 9.40
N THR A 80 10.53 7.31 10.07
CA THR A 80 9.37 8.21 10.26
C THR A 80 8.89 8.78 8.93
N ILE A 81 9.80 9.24 8.08
CA ILE A 81 9.50 9.76 6.75
C ILE A 81 8.90 8.65 5.86
N THR A 82 9.42 7.44 5.93
CA THR A 82 8.86 6.31 5.16
C THR A 82 7.48 5.89 5.70
N ALA A 83 7.26 5.94 7.01
CA ALA A 83 5.93 5.71 7.60
C ALA A 83 4.92 6.76 7.13
N PHE A 84 5.35 8.03 7.06
CA PHE A 84 4.56 9.12 6.51
C PHE A 84 4.15 8.87 5.05
N ILE A 85 5.12 8.52 4.21
CA ILE A 85 4.88 8.15 2.80
C ILE A 85 3.87 6.99 2.69
N THR A 86 4.02 5.95 3.52
CA THR A 86 3.14 4.78 3.50
C THR A 86 1.70 5.14 3.84
N SER A 87 1.47 6.04 4.79
CA SER A 87 0.07 6.39 5.12
C SER A 87 -0.55 7.35 4.11
N ILE A 88 0.23 8.18 3.42
CA ILE A 88 -0.28 8.88 2.24
C ILE A 88 -0.69 7.87 1.17
N ALA A 89 0.14 6.85 0.90
CA ALA A 89 -0.21 5.78 -0.03
C ALA A 89 -1.51 5.06 0.38
N MET A 90 -1.75 4.88 1.68
CA MET A 90 -3.01 4.33 2.19
C MET A 90 -4.23 5.15 1.78
N VAL A 91 -4.14 6.48 1.73
CA VAL A 91 -5.24 7.34 1.24
C VAL A 91 -5.55 7.04 -0.23
N PHE A 92 -4.53 6.89 -1.07
CA PHE A 92 -4.70 6.53 -2.48
C PHE A 92 -5.30 5.14 -2.65
N VAL A 93 -4.91 4.18 -1.82
CA VAL A 93 -5.50 2.83 -1.78
C VAL A 93 -6.97 2.89 -1.42
N VAL A 94 -7.33 3.63 -0.39
CA VAL A 94 -8.70 3.80 0.08
C VAL A 94 -9.57 4.45 -1.00
N LEU A 95 -9.06 5.50 -1.66
CA LEU A 95 -9.71 6.12 -2.83
C LEU A 95 -9.88 5.15 -3.99
N ALA A 96 -8.84 4.38 -4.32
CA ALA A 96 -8.89 3.40 -5.40
C ALA A 96 -9.92 2.30 -5.10
N ASN A 97 -9.99 1.79 -3.86
CA ASN A 97 -10.99 0.82 -3.44
C ASN A 97 -12.42 1.38 -3.55
N TYR A 98 -12.63 2.66 -3.23
CA TYR A 98 -13.92 3.31 -3.42
C TYR A 98 -14.34 3.39 -4.89
N ILE A 99 -13.42 3.79 -5.77
CA ILE A 99 -13.71 4.01 -7.20
C ILE A 99 -13.83 2.67 -7.97
N PHE A 100 -12.88 1.75 -7.78
CA PHE A 100 -12.77 0.54 -8.60
C PHE A 100 -13.47 -0.68 -8.01
N LEU A 101 -13.45 -0.84 -6.68
CA LEU A 101 -14.08 -2.00 -6.00
C LEU A 101 -15.48 -1.69 -5.47
N GLY A 102 -15.91 -0.43 -5.54
CA GLY A 102 -17.21 0.01 -5.01
C GLY A 102 -17.35 -0.21 -3.51
N GLU A 103 -16.24 -0.24 -2.78
CA GLU A 103 -16.24 -0.31 -1.32
C GLU A 103 -16.58 1.06 -0.74
N ARG A 104 -17.72 1.17 -0.05
CA ARG A 104 -18.12 2.42 0.61
C ARG A 104 -17.44 2.53 1.95
N ILE A 105 -16.56 3.52 2.06
CA ILE A 105 -15.88 3.86 3.31
C ILE A 105 -16.89 4.49 4.26
N ASN A 106 -16.92 4.02 5.51
CA ASN A 106 -17.74 4.63 6.55
C ASN A 106 -17.05 5.92 7.06
N LEU A 107 -17.83 6.92 7.49
CA LEU A 107 -17.32 8.17 8.06
C LEU A 107 -16.29 7.92 9.18
N ALA A 108 -16.45 6.86 9.98
CA ALA A 108 -15.50 6.46 11.01
C ALA A 108 -14.13 6.01 10.46
N GLN A 109 -14.09 5.34 9.30
CA GLN A 109 -12.83 4.95 8.65
C GLN A 109 -12.13 6.18 8.04
N GLY A 110 -12.91 7.11 7.47
CA GLY A 110 -12.40 8.38 6.96
C GLY A 110 -11.80 9.26 8.07
N THR A 111 -12.49 9.39 9.21
CA THR A 111 -11.98 10.14 10.36
C THR A 111 -10.77 9.45 10.99
N GLY A 112 -10.77 8.11 11.10
CA GLY A 112 -9.62 7.35 11.55
C GLY A 112 -8.38 7.55 10.68
N ALA A 113 -8.53 7.49 9.35
CA ALA A 113 -7.45 7.76 8.40
C ALA A 113 -6.91 9.20 8.55
N PHE A 114 -7.80 10.18 8.74
CA PHE A 114 -7.40 11.56 8.96
C PHE A 114 -6.59 11.74 10.26
N ILE A 115 -7.02 11.12 11.37
CA ILE A 115 -6.31 11.17 12.64
C ILE A 115 -4.90 10.57 12.52
N ILE A 116 -4.76 9.45 11.81
CA ILE A 116 -3.44 8.81 11.58
C ILE A 116 -2.51 9.75 10.80
N LEU A 117 -3.01 10.38 9.72
CA LEU A 117 -2.23 11.32 8.92
C LEU A 117 -1.78 12.53 9.72
N VAL A 118 -2.69 13.14 10.50
CA VAL A 118 -2.37 14.29 11.36
C VAL A 118 -1.37 13.89 12.44
N GLY A 119 -1.57 12.76 13.11
CA GLY A 119 -0.66 12.27 14.15
C GLY A 119 0.76 12.05 13.64
N MET A 120 0.91 11.47 12.46
CA MET A 120 2.23 11.32 11.86
C MET A 120 2.83 12.62 11.34
N PHE A 121 2.02 13.54 10.82
CA PHE A 121 2.52 14.85 10.39
C PHE A 121 3.12 15.62 11.59
N ILE A 122 2.48 15.55 12.75
CA ILE A 122 2.99 16.12 14.00
C ILE A 122 4.30 15.44 14.41
N MET A 123 4.39 14.11 14.34
CA MET A 123 5.59 13.35 14.73
C MET A 123 6.79 13.58 13.78
N THR A 124 6.52 13.97 12.53
CA THR A 124 7.56 14.22 11.51
C THR A 124 8.17 15.62 11.62
N ARG A 125 7.56 16.52 12.40
CA ARG A 125 8.02 17.90 12.61
C ARG A 125 8.89 18.02 13.87
#